data_AF-A0A968LNL9-F1
#
_entry.id   AF-A0A968LNL9-F1
#
_cell.length_a   1.000
_cell.length_b   1.000
_cell.length_c   1.000
_cell.angle_alpha   90.00
_cell.angle_beta   90.00
_cell.angle_gamma   90.00
#
_symmetry.space_group_name_H-M   'P 1'
#
loop_
_entity.id
_entity.type
_entity.pdbx_description
1 polymer ?
#
loop_
_entity_poly.entity_id
_entity_poly.type
_entity_poly.pdbx_seq_one_letter_code
_entity_poly.pdbx_strand_id
1 'polypeptide(L)' 'MSVAPRASILVADDDASICQLLEVILGSHYDVSVVRDGLAVLDFVKEHTPQLVILDVACRNWMVWKCAVGCVASTAS' A
#
# COMPACT_ATOMS: atom_id res chain seq x y z
N MET A 1 -15.08 -26.92 6.59
CA MET A 1 -13.93 -26.23 7.19
C MET A 1 -13.98 -24.79 6.73
N SER A 2 -14.31 -23.84 7.61
CA SER A 2 -14.25 -22.41 7.27
C SER A 2 -12.79 -21.98 7.38
N VAL A 3 -12.12 -21.78 6.24
CA VAL A 3 -10.83 -21.09 6.22
C VAL A 3 -11.12 -19.65 6.64
N ALA A 4 -10.57 -19.20 7.76
CA ALA A 4 -10.67 -17.80 8.14
C ALA A 4 -10.03 -16.95 7.03
N PRO A 5 -10.64 -15.82 6.63
CA PRO A 5 -10.11 -14.98 5.57
C PRO A 5 -8.70 -14.52 5.95
N ARG A 6 -7.77 -14.62 4.98
CA ARG A 6 -6.38 -14.19 5.17
C ARG A 6 -6.37 -12.67 5.29
N ALA A 7 -5.59 -12.15 6.23
CA ALA A 7 -5.48 -10.71 6.39
C ALA A 7 -4.77 -10.10 5.17
N SER A 8 -5.28 -8.97 4.69
CA SER A 8 -4.75 -8.26 3.53
C SER A 8 -3.65 -7.29 3.92
N ILE A 9 -2.53 -7.34 3.20
CA ILE A 9 -1.36 -6.46 3.40
C ILE A 9 -1.05 -5.75 2.09
N LEU A 10 -0.87 -4.43 2.15
CA LEU A 10 -0.35 -3.63 1.05
C LEU A 10 1.14 -3.38 1.25
N VAL A 11 1.96 -3.69 0.24
CA VAL A 11 3.37 -3.34 0.16
C VAL A 11 3.55 -2.21 -0.84
N ALA A 12 4.16 -1.12 -0.40
CA ALA A 12 4.36 0.11 -1.15
C ALA A 12 5.85 0.45 -1.21
N ASP A 13 6.51 0.06 -2.30
CA ASP A 13 7.95 0.21 -2.51
C ASP A 13 8.24 0.26 -4.02
N ASP A 14 9.19 1.08 -4.47
CA ASP A 14 9.56 1.17 -5.88
C ASP A 14 10.57 0.09 -6.31
N ASP A 15 11.30 -0.50 -5.36
CA ASP A 15 12.26 -1.58 -5.60
C ASP A 15 11.54 -2.93 -5.73
N ALA A 16 11.50 -3.42 -6.96
CA ALA A 16 10.89 -4.72 -7.29
C ALA A 16 11.50 -5.90 -6.50
N SER A 17 12.78 -5.82 -6.14
CA SER A 17 13.48 -6.87 -5.40
C SER A 17 12.95 -6.95 -3.97
N ILE A 18 12.70 -5.80 -3.33
CA ILE A 18 12.12 -5.71 -2.00
C ILE A 18 10.67 -6.18 -2.04
N CYS A 19 9.89 -5.72 -3.03
CA CYS A 19 8.51 -6.18 -3.21
C CYS A 19 8.43 -7.71 -3.34
N GLN A 20 9.25 -8.29 -4.21
CA GLN A 20 9.25 -9.74 -4.46
C GLN A 20 9.68 -10.52 -3.21
N LEU A 21 10.66 -10.02 -2.47
CA LEU A 21 11.06 -10.62 -1.19
C LEU A 21 9.90 -10.60 -0.19
N LEU A 22 9.21 -9.47 -0.04
CA LEU A 22 8.08 -9.34 0.88
C LEU A 22 6.90 -10.20 0.46
N GLU A 23 6.62 -10.31 -0.83
CA GLU A 23 5.58 -11.19 -1.36
C GLU A 23 5.89 -12.67 -1.07
N VAL A 24 7.15 -13.11 -1.23
CA VAL A 24 7.56 -14.48 -0.90
C VAL A 24 7.46 -14.76 0.60
N ILE A 25 7.90 -13.84 1.45
CA ILE A 25 7.89 -14.01 2.91
C ILE A 25 6.46 -14.00 3.44
N LEU A 26 5.64 -13.03 3.02
CA LEU A 26 4.32 -12.77 3.59
C LEU A 26 3.19 -13.52 2.87
N GLY A 27 3.35 -13.83 1.57
CA GLY A 27 2.32 -14.44 0.73
C GLY A 27 1.94 -15.86 1.13
N SER A 28 2.73 -16.53 1.98
CA SER A 28 2.35 -17.81 2.60
C SER A 28 1.31 -17.66 3.71
N HIS A 29 1.23 -16.49 4.36
CA HIS A 29 0.34 -16.23 5.51
C HIS A 29 -0.74 -15.17 5.26
N TYR A 30 -0.50 -14.24 4.34
CA TYR A 30 -1.35 -13.08 4.07
C TYR A 30 -1.73 -13.01 2.58
N ASP A 31 -2.73 -12.17 2.27
CA ASP A 31 -3.03 -11.77 0.91
C ASP A 31 -2.30 -10.45 0.64
N VAL A 32 -1.20 -10.55 -0.11
CA VAL A 32 -0.27 -9.44 -0.33
C VAL A 32 -0.62 -8.76 -1.64
N SER A 33 -0.80 -7.44 -1.60
CA SER A 33 -0.90 -6.57 -2.77
C SER A 33 0.33 -5.69 -2.84
N VAL A 34 0.94 -5.57 -4.02
CA VAL A 34 2.14 -4.76 -4.23
C VAL A 34 1.78 -3.57 -5.10
N VAL A 35 2.14 -2.38 -4.66
CA VAL A 35 2.02 -1.16 -5.45
C VAL A 35 3.37 -0.45 -5.47
N ARG A 36 3.80 -0.08 -6.67
CA ARG A 36 5.12 0.50 -6.95
C ARG A 36 5.06 1.96 -7.41
N ASP A 37 3.90 2.60 -7.23
CA ASP A 37 3.70 4.04 -7.45
C ASP A 37 2.89 4.69 -6.32
N GLY A 38 3.29 5.89 -5.89
CA GLY A 38 2.71 6.57 -4.73
C GLY A 38 1.30 7.11 -4.92
N LEU A 39 0.93 7.49 -6.15
CA LEU A 39 -0.45 7.86 -6.45
C LEU A 39 -1.32 6.60 -6.47
N ALA A 40 -0.81 5.53 -7.07
CA ALA A 40 -1.50 4.25 -7.09
C ALA A 40 -1.76 3.69 -5.68
N VAL A 41 -0.89 3.95 -4.69
CA VAL A 41 -1.15 3.55 -3.30
C VAL A 41 -2.36 4.26 -2.72
N LEU A 42 -2.50 5.57 -2.99
CA LEU A 42 -3.63 6.34 -2.48
C LEU A 42 -4.94 5.92 -3.11
N ASP A 43 -4.93 5.60 -4.41
CA ASP A 43 -6.12 5.10 -5.09
C ASP A 43 -6.44 3.68 -4.61
N PHE A 44 -5.42 2.84 -4.41
CA PHE A 44 -5.60 1.49 -3.85
C PHE A 44 -6.25 1.52 -2.46
N VAL A 45 -5.78 2.37 -1.54
CA VAL A 45 -6.35 2.42 -0.17
C VAL A 45 -7.74 3.07 -0.10
N LYS A 46 -8.15 3.82 -1.14
CA LYS A 46 -9.54 4.31 -1.26
C LYS A 46 -10.49 3.20 -1.70
N GLU A 47 -10.03 2.33 -2.60
CA GLU A 47 -10.83 1.24 -3.17
C GLU A 47 -10.80 -0.04 -2.32
N HIS A 48 -9.70 -0.25 -1.60
CA HIS A 48 -9.43 -1.45 -0.81
C HIS A 48 -9.01 -1.02 0.61
N THR A 49 -9.47 -1.73 1.63
CA THR A 49 -9.08 -1.47 3.03
C THR A 49 -8.09 -2.52 3.52
N PRO A 50 -6.78 -2.40 3.21
CA PRO A 50 -5.78 -3.31 3.75
C PRO A 50 -5.71 -3.20 5.28
N GLN A 51 -5.41 -4.31 5.96
CA GLN A 51 -5.29 -4.33 7.42
C GLN A 51 -3.92 -3.81 7.88
N LEU A 52 -2.92 -3.86 7.00
CA LEU A 52 -1.57 -3.35 7.23
C LEU A 52 -1.01 -2.79 5.93
N VAL A 53 -0.28 -1.67 6.03
CA VAL A 53 0.48 -1.08 4.92
C VAL A 53 1.95 -1.04 5.31
N ILE A 54 2.81 -1.65 4.49
CA ILE A 54 4.27 -1.60 4.59
C ILE A 54 4.73 -0.59 3.54
N LEU A 55 5.26 0.55 3.99
CA LEU A 55 5.62 1.68 3.14
C LEU A 55 7.12 1.96 3.25
N ASP A 56 7.82 2.07 2.11
CA ASP A 56 9.16 2.65 2.12
C ASP A 56 9.08 4.18 2.27
N VAL A 57 9.80 4.68 3.28
CA VAL A 57 9.90 6.11 3.60
C VAL A 57 11.14 6.76 3.00
N ALA A 58 12.08 5.97 2.48
CA ALA A 58 13.34 6.44 1.93
C ALA A 58 13.26 6.81 0.43
N CYS A 59 12.21 6.40 -0.29
CA CYS A 59 11.93 6.83 -1.65
C CYS A 59 11.84 8.36 -1.78
N ARG A 60 12.99 8.99 -2.06
CA ARG A 60 13.15 10.43 -2.35
C ARG A 60 12.26 10.95 -3.49
N ASN A 61 11.71 10.07 -4.32
CA ASN A 61 10.86 10.41 -5.46
C ASN A 61 9.35 10.18 -5.20
N TRP A 62 8.99 9.38 -4.20
CA TRP A 62 7.62 8.95 -3.91
C TRP A 62 6.88 9.88 -2.96
N MET A 63 7.59 10.42 -1.96
CA MET A 63 7.03 11.29 -0.94
C MET A 63 7.09 12.77 -1.33
N VAL A 64 6.75 13.11 -2.57
CA VAL A 64 6.38 14.49 -2.84
C VAL A 64 5.07 14.75 -2.11
N TRP A 65 5.14 15.63 -1.11
CA TRP A 65 4.10 16.18 -0.25
C TRP A 65 2.79 16.65 -0.95
N LYS A 66 2.62 16.45 -2.26
CA LYS A 66 1.40 16.74 -3.02
C LYS A 66 0.17 15.98 -2.50
N CYS A 67 0.34 14.80 -1.95
CA CYS A 67 -0.79 13.99 -1.48
C CYS A 67 -1.38 14.49 -0.15
N ALA A 68 -0.57 15.10 0.72
CA ALA A 68 -1.02 15.65 1.99
C ALA A 68 -1.83 16.95 1.84
N VAL A 69 -1.72 17.65 0.70
CA VAL A 69 -2.43 18.92 0.46
C VAL A 69 -3.82 18.72 -0.17
N GLY A 70 -4.13 17.53 -0.69
CA GLY A 70 -5.41 17.26 -1.36
C GLY A 70 -6.58 16.94 -0.41
N CYS A 71 -6.30 16.58 0.85
CA CYS A 71 -7.34 16.10 1.77
C CYS A 71 -8.07 17.21 2.56
N VAL A 72 -7.70 18.49 2.41
CA VAL A 72 -8.35 19.63 3.11
C VAL A 72 -9.34 20.40 2.22
N ALA A 73 -9.49 20.05 0.94
CA ALA A 73 -10.29 20.83 0.00
C ALA A 73 -11.68 20.25 -0.36
N SER A 74 -12.15 19.16 0.28
CA SER A 74 -13.47 18.57 -0.02
C SER A 74 -14.41 18.46 1.18
N THR A 75 -14.35 19.45 2.08
CA THR A 75 -15.45 19.78 2.98
C THR A 75 -15.71 21.28 2.93
N ALA A 76 -16.26 21.75 1.82
CA ALA A 76 -16.98 23.01 1.75
C ALA A 76 -18.17 22.80 0.81
N SER A 77 -19.34 23.11 1.34
CA SER A 77 -20.67 23.04 0.73
C SER A 77 -20.80 23.82 -0.58
#